data_AF-A0A1V5BYK4-F1
#
_entry.id   AF-A0A1V5BYK4-F1
#
_cell.length_a   1.000
_cell.length_b   1.000
_cell.length_c   1.000
_cell.angle_alpha   90.00
_cell.angle_beta   90.00
_cell.angle_gamma   90.00
#
_symmetry.space_group_name_H-M   'P 1'
#
loop_
_entity.id
_entity.type
_entity.pdbx_description
1 polymer ?
#
loop_
_entity_poly.entity_id
_entity_poly.type
_entity_poly.pdbx_seq_one_letter_code
_entity_poly.pdbx_strand_id
1 'polypeptide(L)'
;MNTAAERCPEGKNTFAFKSKGKHSVLAETLEQYLENISEDTFEDSAKKAEINIKEKDMLYYVKTVCPLCGKRFESPKVRSKYLRMTHMDNDYCKYYDSVNPLNYEVMVCSHCGFAYTEEIQKMRLSDEQRKTIKSRLEKLLPDRPPRDYSGVRNLDQAVETFLLALLALQGKPAQGSTKGMLYLKIAWLYRYKNNPAKESDYIEKALSSLVSAYNNEIFQEIQKELNITYLIAVLYFRTGRYYESARWLERILLNRHRPVHPIVSKQAGELWDEVRQMLRENNQQLKNRC
;
A
#
# COMPACT_ATOMS: atom_id res chain seq x y z
N MET A 1 -4.50 60.47 12.00
CA MET A 1 -3.71 60.36 10.75
C MET A 1 -2.85 59.11 10.84
N ASN A 2 -2.96 58.28 9.81
CA ASN A 2 -2.38 56.94 9.63
C ASN A 2 -0.86 56.85 9.74
N THR A 3 -0.34 55.65 10.08
CA THR A 3 0.61 54.83 9.27
C THR A 3 0.91 53.55 10.07
N ALA A 4 0.39 52.38 9.68
CA ALA A 4 0.79 51.50 8.56
C ALA A 4 1.96 50.57 8.92
N ALA A 5 1.67 49.26 8.77
CA ALA A 5 2.54 48.12 8.96
C ALA A 5 3.32 47.78 7.69
N GLU A 6 4.55 47.26 7.80
CA GLU A 6 5.33 46.57 6.75
C GLU A 6 6.36 45.67 7.46
N ARG A 7 6.15 44.35 7.62
CA ARG A 7 6.45 43.23 6.69
C ARG A 7 7.86 43.26 6.07
N CYS A 8 8.72 42.35 6.54
CA CYS A 8 9.90 41.86 5.82
C CYS A 8 9.50 40.74 4.82
N PRO A 9 10.03 40.73 3.58
CA PRO A 9 9.80 39.64 2.64
C PRO A 9 10.93 38.60 2.62
N GLU A 10 10.47 37.35 2.52
CA GLU A 10 10.89 36.27 1.61
C GLU A 10 12.34 35.78 1.53
N GLY A 11 12.45 34.45 1.62
CA GLY A 11 13.64 33.67 1.26
C GLY A 11 13.47 32.16 1.47
N LYS A 12 12.36 31.56 1.02
CA LYS A 12 12.23 30.09 0.98
C LYS A 12 12.69 29.59 -0.38
N ASN A 13 13.87 29.00 -0.40
CA ASN A 13 14.46 28.34 -1.55
C ASN A 13 13.56 27.17 -1.98
N THR A 14 12.91 27.31 -3.13
CA THR A 14 12.03 26.30 -3.71
C THR A 14 12.86 25.41 -4.64
N PHE A 15 13.18 24.19 -4.20
CA PHE A 15 13.67 23.16 -5.12
C PHE A 15 12.49 22.70 -5.99
N ALA A 16 12.37 23.30 -7.17
CA ALA A 16 11.40 22.96 -8.20
C ALA A 16 11.74 21.58 -8.80
N PHE A 17 11.09 20.52 -8.30
CA PHE A 17 11.12 19.22 -8.95
C PHE A 17 10.09 19.22 -10.10
N LYS A 18 10.58 19.37 -11.34
CA LYS A 18 9.76 19.33 -12.57
C LYS A 18 8.96 18.02 -12.63
N SER A 19 7.64 18.11 -12.50
CA SER A 19 6.69 17.01 -12.71
C SER A 19 6.30 16.91 -14.19
N LYS A 20 7.10 16.21 -14.99
CA LYS A 20 6.66 15.72 -16.31
C LYS A 20 6.91 14.21 -16.35
N GLY A 21 5.85 13.42 -16.59
CA GLY A 21 5.98 12.00 -16.94
C GLY A 21 5.37 10.93 -16.02
N LYS A 22 4.62 11.25 -14.96
CA LYS A 22 4.09 10.22 -14.03
C LYS A 22 2.99 9.29 -14.61
N HIS A 23 2.48 9.58 -15.82
CA HIS A 23 1.40 8.81 -16.44
C HIS A 23 1.87 7.51 -17.12
N SER A 24 3.13 7.43 -17.55
CA SER A 24 3.63 6.25 -18.30
C SER A 24 4.14 5.15 -17.36
N VAL A 25 4.88 5.52 -16.31
CA VAL A 25 5.62 4.59 -15.43
C VAL A 25 4.76 3.52 -14.74
N LEU A 26 3.51 3.80 -14.36
CA LEU A 26 2.68 2.82 -13.65
C LEU A 26 1.91 1.88 -14.59
N ALA A 27 1.49 2.37 -15.76
CA ALA A 27 0.99 1.50 -16.82
C ALA A 27 2.12 0.58 -17.27
N GLU A 28 3.32 1.14 -17.49
CA GLU A 28 4.55 0.38 -17.74
C GLU A 28 4.87 -0.61 -16.61
N THR A 29 4.70 -0.25 -15.33
CA THR A 29 4.95 -1.18 -14.20
C THR A 29 3.96 -2.34 -14.19
N LEU A 30 2.69 -2.09 -14.52
CA LEU A 30 1.66 -3.14 -14.60
C LEU A 30 1.90 -3.99 -15.84
N GLU A 31 2.16 -3.39 -16.99
CA GLU A 31 2.48 -4.08 -18.25
C GLU A 31 3.74 -4.93 -18.10
N GLN A 32 4.84 -4.37 -17.59
CA GLN A 32 6.08 -5.11 -17.26
C GLN A 32 5.81 -6.22 -16.24
N TYR A 33 5.04 -5.97 -15.17
CA TYR A 33 4.70 -7.03 -14.23
C TYR A 33 3.95 -8.16 -14.92
N LEU A 34 2.97 -7.82 -15.76
CA LEU A 34 2.15 -8.79 -16.47
C LEU A 34 2.90 -9.53 -17.59
N GLU A 35 3.92 -8.92 -18.20
CA GLU A 35 4.82 -9.54 -19.19
C GLU A 35 5.79 -10.53 -18.52
N ASN A 36 6.25 -10.24 -17.30
CA ASN A 36 7.18 -11.09 -16.55
C ASN A 36 6.54 -12.33 -15.90
N ILE A 37 5.22 -12.49 -15.96
CA ILE A 37 4.49 -13.62 -15.32
C ILE A 37 4.46 -14.87 -16.21
N SER A 38 4.96 -14.81 -17.45
CA SER A 38 4.75 -15.88 -18.43
C SER A 38 5.66 -17.11 -18.35
N GLU A 39 6.61 -17.24 -17.42
CA GLU A 39 7.54 -18.39 -17.47
C GLU A 39 7.72 -19.24 -16.21
N ASP A 40 7.28 -18.84 -15.02
CA ASP A 40 7.50 -19.67 -13.82
C ASP A 40 6.21 -20.09 -13.12
N THR A 41 5.86 -21.37 -13.31
CA THR A 41 5.55 -22.40 -12.28
C THR A 41 4.63 -23.49 -12.84
N PHE A 42 5.20 -24.37 -13.64
CA PHE A 42 4.67 -25.74 -13.80
C PHE A 42 5.28 -26.61 -12.71
N GLU A 43 4.54 -26.85 -11.62
CA GLU A 43 4.72 -28.07 -10.80
C GLU A 43 3.49 -28.36 -9.92
N ASP A 44 3.11 -29.66 -9.93
CA ASP A 44 2.10 -30.41 -9.16
C ASP A 44 0.66 -29.89 -9.03
N SER A 45 -0.15 -30.20 -10.05
CA SER A 45 -1.58 -29.88 -10.18
C SER A 45 -2.48 -30.53 -9.11
N ALA A 46 -2.14 -31.72 -8.60
CA ALA A 46 -2.98 -32.45 -7.65
C ALA A 46 -2.94 -31.87 -6.22
N LYS A 47 -1.74 -31.60 -5.68
CA LYS A 47 -1.58 -30.93 -4.37
C LYS A 47 -2.15 -29.51 -4.37
N LYS A 48 -1.96 -28.77 -5.47
CA LYS A 48 -2.52 -27.43 -5.65
C LYS A 48 -4.05 -27.47 -5.69
N ALA A 49 -4.64 -28.49 -6.33
CA ALA A 49 -6.09 -28.68 -6.35
C ALA A 49 -6.66 -28.96 -4.96
N GLU A 50 -6.04 -29.84 -4.16
CA GLU A 50 -6.50 -30.14 -2.80
C GLU A 50 -6.40 -28.92 -1.86
N ILE A 51 -5.30 -28.16 -1.93
CA ILE A 51 -5.12 -26.91 -1.19
C ILE A 51 -6.21 -25.90 -1.57
N ASN A 52 -6.48 -25.75 -2.87
CA ASN A 52 -7.53 -24.85 -3.36
C ASN A 52 -8.94 -25.28 -2.93
N ILE A 53 -9.23 -26.59 -2.86
CA ILE A 53 -10.52 -27.10 -2.36
C ILE A 53 -10.68 -26.74 -0.88
N LYS A 54 -9.64 -26.95 -0.07
CA LYS A 54 -9.66 -26.62 1.36
C LYS A 54 -9.80 -25.11 1.61
N GLU A 55 -9.11 -24.28 0.83
CA GLU A 55 -9.25 -22.82 0.93
C GLU A 55 -10.62 -22.32 0.49
N LYS A 56 -11.25 -22.94 -0.52
CA LYS A 56 -12.60 -22.56 -0.98
C LYS A 56 -13.63 -22.63 0.15
N ASP A 57 -13.55 -23.63 1.02
CA ASP A 57 -14.42 -23.77 2.21
C ASP A 57 -14.15 -22.71 3.29
N MET A 58 -13.00 -22.04 3.22
CA MET A 58 -12.64 -20.92 4.09
C MET A 58 -13.25 -19.60 3.64
N LEU A 59 -13.79 -19.54 2.43
CA LEU A 59 -14.33 -18.33 1.83
C LEU A 59 -15.86 -18.27 1.96
N TYR A 60 -16.35 -17.03 1.97
CA TYR A 60 -17.74 -16.69 1.69
C TYR A 60 -17.79 -15.58 0.65
N TYR A 61 -18.94 -15.39 0.03
CA TYR A 61 -19.10 -14.48 -1.10
C TYR A 61 -19.97 -13.31 -0.72
N VAL A 62 -19.42 -12.10 -0.85
CA VAL A 62 -20.14 -10.86 -0.58
C VAL A 62 -20.74 -10.35 -1.88
N LYS A 63 -22.07 -10.17 -1.90
CA LYS A 63 -22.79 -9.51 -2.99
C LYS A 63 -22.60 -8.00 -2.89
N THR A 64 -22.14 -7.38 -3.96
CA THR A 64 -21.90 -5.92 -4.01
C THR A 64 -22.27 -5.34 -5.38
N VAL A 65 -22.32 -4.01 -5.46
CA VAL A 65 -22.58 -3.24 -6.68
C VAL A 65 -21.31 -2.51 -7.07
N CYS A 66 -20.84 -2.73 -8.30
CA CYS A 66 -19.63 -2.07 -8.79
C CYS A 66 -19.84 -0.55 -8.89
N PRO A 67 -18.99 0.27 -8.24
CA PRO A 67 -19.14 1.73 -8.27
C PRO A 67 -18.80 2.35 -9.63
N LEU A 68 -18.17 1.59 -10.54
CA LEU A 68 -17.81 2.06 -11.88
C LEU A 68 -18.91 1.76 -12.92
N CYS A 69 -19.41 0.53 -12.95
CA CYS A 69 -20.36 0.07 -13.98
C CYS A 69 -21.78 -0.19 -13.47
N GLY A 70 -22.01 -0.15 -12.15
CA GLY A 70 -23.33 -0.36 -11.54
C GLY A 70 -23.84 -1.79 -11.54
N LYS A 71 -23.10 -2.74 -12.13
CA LYS A 71 -23.50 -4.15 -12.17
C LYS A 71 -23.25 -4.83 -10.82
N ARG A 72 -24.14 -5.77 -10.48
CA ARG A 72 -24.01 -6.64 -9.30
C ARG A 72 -23.00 -7.75 -9.58
N PHE A 73 -22.16 -8.06 -8.60
CA PHE A 73 -21.24 -9.18 -8.64
C PHE A 73 -20.96 -9.69 -7.23
N GLU A 74 -20.29 -10.83 -7.15
CA GLU A 74 -19.84 -11.44 -5.90
C GLU A 74 -18.32 -11.38 -5.80
N SER A 75 -17.80 -11.12 -4.59
CA SER A 75 -16.37 -11.16 -4.31
C SER A 75 -16.08 -12.09 -3.13
N PRO A 76 -15.02 -12.92 -3.22
CA PRO A 76 -14.62 -13.78 -2.11
C PRO A 76 -14.08 -12.96 -0.94
N LYS A 77 -14.37 -13.42 0.28
CA LYS A 77 -13.84 -12.93 1.55
C LYS A 77 -13.58 -14.12 2.49
N VAL A 78 -12.59 -13.99 3.37
CA VAL A 78 -12.26 -15.03 4.35
C VAL A 78 -13.28 -15.01 5.49
N ARG A 79 -13.83 -16.19 5.85
CA ARG A 79 -14.74 -16.33 6.99
C ARG A 79 -14.01 -16.06 8.30
N SER A 80 -14.65 -15.35 9.23
CA SER A 80 -14.05 -14.92 10.50
C SER A 80 -13.43 -16.04 11.33
N LYS A 81 -13.99 -17.26 11.30
CA LYS A 81 -13.44 -18.42 12.05
C LYS A 81 -12.03 -18.86 11.62
N TYR A 82 -11.61 -18.46 10.42
CA TYR A 82 -10.28 -18.75 9.87
C TYR A 82 -9.34 -17.52 9.96
N LEU A 83 -9.78 -16.39 10.54
CA LEU A 83 -8.95 -15.21 10.76
C LEU A 83 -8.09 -15.33 12.02
N ARG A 84 -7.21 -16.33 12.06
CA ARG A 84 -6.33 -16.56 13.22
C ARG A 84 -4.93 -16.00 12.93
N MET A 85 -4.69 -14.79 13.43
CA MET A 85 -3.38 -14.14 13.32
C MET A 85 -2.37 -14.86 14.22
N THR A 86 -1.20 -15.18 13.68
CA THR A 86 -0.10 -15.81 14.41
C THR A 86 0.97 -14.80 14.82
N HIS A 87 1.24 -13.82 13.96
CA HIS A 87 2.28 -12.81 14.16
C HIS A 87 1.94 -11.52 13.42
N MET A 88 2.52 -10.41 13.87
CA MET A 88 2.42 -9.12 13.19
C MET A 88 3.77 -8.38 13.26
N ASP A 89 4.26 -7.95 12.11
CA ASP A 89 5.46 -7.13 12.00
C ASP A 89 5.23 -5.69 12.44
N ASN A 90 6.31 -4.96 12.68
CA ASN A 90 6.28 -3.53 13.02
C ASN A 90 5.67 -2.64 11.92
N ASP A 91 5.68 -3.09 10.66
CA ASP A 91 5.00 -2.40 9.56
C ASP A 91 3.52 -2.79 9.42
N TYR A 92 2.97 -3.54 10.38
CA TYR A 92 1.61 -4.08 10.41
C TYR A 92 1.30 -5.19 9.39
N CYS A 93 2.31 -5.79 8.79
CA CYS A 93 2.15 -7.04 8.04
C CYS A 93 1.70 -8.17 8.99
N LYS A 94 0.60 -8.85 8.66
CA LYS A 94 -0.03 -9.86 9.53
C LYS A 94 0.08 -11.25 8.93
N TYR A 95 0.54 -12.19 9.73
CA TYR A 95 0.65 -13.60 9.39
C TYR A 95 -0.55 -14.37 9.97
N TYR A 96 -1.02 -15.36 9.21
CA TYR A 96 -2.20 -16.16 9.53
C TYR A 96 -1.86 -17.65 9.43
N ASP A 97 -2.50 -18.47 10.27
CA ASP A 97 -2.26 -19.93 10.32
C ASP A 97 -2.79 -20.71 9.11
N SER A 98 -3.82 -20.18 8.45
CA SER A 98 -4.66 -20.93 7.49
C SER A 98 -4.75 -20.22 6.15
N VAL A 99 -5.47 -19.09 6.08
CA VAL A 99 -5.63 -18.32 4.85
C VAL A 99 -5.36 -16.84 5.10
N ASN A 100 -4.56 -16.22 4.23
CA ASN A 100 -4.25 -14.81 4.36
C ASN A 100 -5.39 -13.95 3.78
N PRO A 101 -6.07 -13.12 4.58
CA PRO A 101 -7.15 -12.25 4.11
C PRO A 101 -6.68 -11.19 3.11
N LEU A 102 -5.39 -10.87 3.09
CA LEU A 102 -4.80 -9.92 2.16
C LEU A 102 -5.05 -10.33 0.71
N ASN A 103 -5.07 -11.64 0.41
CA ASN A 103 -5.36 -12.16 -0.93
C ASN A 103 -6.77 -11.76 -1.43
N TYR A 104 -7.69 -11.50 -0.50
CA TYR A 104 -9.10 -11.25 -0.74
C TYR A 104 -9.55 -9.84 -0.33
N GLU A 105 -8.59 -8.95 -0.02
CA GLU A 105 -8.92 -7.60 0.44
C GLU A 105 -9.53 -6.75 -0.69
N VAL A 106 -8.93 -6.82 -1.87
CA VAL A 106 -9.38 -6.10 -3.06
C VAL A 106 -10.51 -6.87 -3.76
N MET A 107 -11.60 -6.16 -4.02
CA MET A 107 -12.72 -6.65 -4.83
C MET A 107 -12.47 -6.31 -6.29
N VAL A 108 -12.70 -7.25 -7.21
CA VAL A 108 -12.57 -7.02 -8.65
C VAL A 108 -13.91 -7.32 -9.31
N CYS A 109 -14.45 -6.33 -10.03
CA CYS A 109 -15.72 -6.49 -10.73
C CYS A 109 -15.57 -7.46 -11.91
N SER A 110 -16.31 -8.57 -11.89
CA SER A 110 -16.33 -9.57 -12.97
C SER A 110 -16.82 -9.05 -14.32
N HIS A 111 -17.45 -7.87 -14.36
CA HIS A 111 -18.01 -7.30 -15.58
C HIS A 111 -17.14 -6.26 -16.28
N CYS A 112 -16.27 -5.57 -15.53
CA CYS A 112 -15.47 -4.46 -16.09
C CYS A 112 -14.03 -4.41 -15.58
N GLY A 113 -13.61 -5.36 -14.74
CA GLY A 113 -12.25 -5.42 -14.20
C GLY A 113 -11.91 -4.34 -13.18
N PHE A 114 -12.87 -3.48 -12.79
CA PHE A 114 -12.63 -2.44 -11.80
C PHE A 114 -12.30 -3.05 -10.44
N ALA A 115 -11.10 -2.77 -9.95
CA ALA A 115 -10.60 -3.25 -8.68
C ALA A 115 -10.59 -2.14 -7.62
N TYR A 116 -11.06 -2.46 -6.41
CA TYR A 116 -11.18 -1.50 -5.33
C TYR A 116 -11.21 -2.17 -3.96
N THR A 117 -10.71 -1.47 -2.95
CA THR A 117 -10.89 -1.81 -1.54
C THR A 117 -12.17 -1.17 -1.00
N GLU A 118 -12.61 -1.57 0.19
CA GLU A 118 -13.75 -0.95 0.87
C GLU A 118 -13.52 0.55 1.15
N GLU A 119 -12.28 0.96 1.41
CA GLU A 119 -11.90 2.37 1.55
C GLU A 119 -12.13 3.14 0.25
N ILE A 120 -11.69 2.57 -0.88
CA ILE A 120 -11.89 3.17 -2.21
C ILE A 120 -13.37 3.19 -2.59
N GLN A 121 -14.16 2.18 -2.19
CA GLN A 121 -15.59 2.12 -2.47
C GLN A 121 -16.35 3.32 -1.86
N LYS A 122 -15.95 3.77 -0.67
CA LYS A 122 -16.57 4.91 0.01
C LYS A 122 -16.28 6.24 -0.71
N MET A 123 -15.30 6.27 -1.61
CA MET A 123 -14.96 7.46 -2.37
C MET A 123 -15.94 7.65 -3.53
N ARG A 124 -16.58 8.81 -3.57
CA ARG A 124 -17.46 9.17 -4.70
C ARG A 124 -16.61 9.42 -5.95
N LEU A 125 -16.90 8.67 -7.02
CA LEU A 125 -16.30 8.88 -8.34
C LEU A 125 -17.14 9.88 -9.14
N SER A 126 -16.52 10.97 -9.61
CA SER A 126 -17.16 11.86 -10.59
C SER A 126 -17.28 11.18 -11.96
N ASP A 127 -18.16 11.68 -12.83
CA ASP A 127 -18.35 11.09 -14.16
C ASP A 127 -17.07 11.10 -15.00
N GLU A 128 -16.29 12.17 -14.90
CA GLU A 128 -15.00 12.28 -15.58
C GLU A 128 -13.98 11.23 -15.09
N GLN A 129 -13.97 10.96 -13.78
CA GLN A 129 -13.15 9.90 -13.21
C GLN A 129 -13.62 8.53 -13.70
N ARG A 130 -14.93 8.29 -13.76
CA ARG A 130 -15.47 7.03 -14.28
C ARG A 130 -15.06 6.81 -15.73
N LYS A 131 -15.16 7.83 -16.59
CA LYS A 131 -14.72 7.77 -17.99
C LYS A 131 -13.23 7.48 -18.10
N THR A 132 -12.40 8.19 -17.33
CA THR A 132 -10.95 8.00 -17.32
C THR A 132 -10.56 6.58 -16.90
N ILE A 133 -11.16 6.07 -15.82
CA ILE A 133 -10.88 4.72 -15.31
C ILE A 133 -11.33 3.65 -16.33
N LYS A 134 -12.53 3.79 -16.91
CA LYS A 134 -13.02 2.87 -17.95
C LYS A 134 -12.07 2.82 -19.14
N SER A 135 -11.67 3.97 -19.66
CA SER A 135 -10.74 4.04 -20.80
C SER A 135 -9.39 3.36 -20.51
N ARG A 136 -8.86 3.49 -19.28
CA ARG A 136 -7.63 2.78 -18.88
C ARG A 136 -7.82 1.27 -18.81
N LEU A 137 -8.93 0.83 -18.21
CA LEU A 137 -9.24 -0.60 -18.11
C LEU A 137 -9.46 -1.22 -19.50
N GLU A 138 -10.15 -0.52 -20.40
CA GLU A 138 -10.38 -0.95 -21.79
C GLU A 138 -9.08 -1.09 -22.59
N LYS A 139 -8.06 -0.26 -22.31
CA LYS A 139 -6.73 -0.36 -22.94
C LYS A 139 -5.87 -1.51 -22.40
N LEU A 140 -6.05 -1.88 -21.14
CA LEU A 140 -5.25 -2.91 -20.47
C LEU A 140 -5.88 -4.32 -20.56
N LEU A 141 -7.19 -4.39 -20.76
CA LEU A 141 -7.96 -5.64 -20.85
C LEU A 141 -8.43 -6.06 -22.26
N PRO A 142 -8.02 -5.47 -23.40
CA PRO A 142 -8.66 -5.76 -24.69
C PRO A 142 -8.40 -7.21 -25.14
N ASP A 143 -7.25 -7.79 -24.78
CA ASP A 143 -6.78 -9.08 -25.31
C ASP A 143 -6.62 -10.18 -24.24
N ARG A 144 -7.15 -9.97 -23.03
CA ARG A 144 -7.09 -10.99 -21.97
C ARG A 144 -8.49 -11.52 -21.70
N PRO A 145 -8.70 -12.86 -21.69
CA PRO A 145 -9.89 -13.38 -21.06
C PRO A 145 -9.94 -12.79 -19.64
N PRO A 146 -11.11 -12.35 -19.13
CA PRO A 146 -11.20 -11.79 -17.79
C PRO A 146 -10.59 -12.81 -16.84
N ARG A 147 -9.41 -12.51 -16.28
CA ARG A 147 -8.83 -13.37 -15.25
C ARG A 147 -9.86 -13.43 -14.13
N ASP A 148 -10.26 -14.65 -13.79
CA ASP A 148 -11.29 -14.84 -12.79
C ASP A 148 -10.70 -14.64 -11.40
N TYR A 149 -11.01 -13.50 -10.79
CA TYR A 149 -10.65 -13.18 -9.41
C TYR A 149 -11.78 -13.52 -8.42
N SER A 150 -12.84 -14.21 -8.85
CA SER A 150 -13.97 -14.59 -7.99
C SER A 150 -13.66 -15.82 -7.12
N GLY A 151 -12.67 -16.63 -7.49
CA GLY A 151 -12.29 -17.85 -6.77
C GLY A 151 -11.22 -17.66 -5.70
N VAL A 152 -10.63 -18.80 -5.32
CA VAL A 152 -9.39 -18.88 -4.53
C VAL A 152 -8.28 -18.15 -5.28
N ARG A 153 -7.48 -17.36 -4.55
CA ARG A 153 -6.42 -16.54 -5.13
C ARG A 153 -5.06 -16.93 -4.58
N ASN A 154 -4.13 -17.18 -5.50
CA ASN A 154 -2.72 -17.25 -5.16
C ASN A 154 -2.13 -15.84 -4.95
N LEU A 155 -0.87 -15.78 -4.51
CA LEU A 155 -0.18 -14.51 -4.23
C LEU A 155 -0.02 -13.63 -5.48
N ASP A 156 0.16 -14.19 -6.68
CA ASP A 156 0.26 -13.41 -7.91
C ASP A 156 -1.06 -12.75 -8.28
N GLN A 157 -2.15 -13.51 -8.22
CA GLN A 157 -3.50 -12.97 -8.42
C GLN A 157 -3.81 -11.88 -7.38
N ALA A 158 -3.38 -12.06 -6.12
CA ALA A 158 -3.50 -11.02 -5.11
C ALA A 158 -2.74 -9.76 -5.52
N VAL A 159 -1.47 -9.86 -5.92
CA VAL A 159 -0.67 -8.71 -6.40
C VAL A 159 -1.36 -8.01 -7.57
N GLU A 160 -1.86 -8.77 -8.56
CA GLU A 160 -2.60 -8.25 -9.70
C GLU A 160 -3.80 -7.41 -9.27
N THR A 161 -4.59 -7.91 -8.29
CA THR A 161 -5.76 -7.15 -7.80
C THR A 161 -5.35 -5.81 -7.18
N PHE A 162 -4.25 -5.76 -6.42
CA PHE A 162 -3.74 -4.51 -5.85
C PHE A 162 -3.21 -3.54 -6.91
N LEU A 163 -2.55 -4.05 -7.95
CA LEU A 163 -2.09 -3.21 -9.06
C LEU A 163 -3.26 -2.63 -9.87
N LEU A 164 -4.32 -3.42 -10.11
CA LEU A 164 -5.56 -2.93 -10.70
C LEU A 164 -6.22 -1.84 -9.82
N ALA A 165 -6.16 -1.99 -8.49
CA ALA A 165 -6.65 -0.96 -7.57
C ALA A 165 -5.81 0.33 -7.63
N LEU A 166 -4.49 0.22 -7.77
CA LEU A 166 -3.61 1.39 -7.96
C LEU A 166 -3.91 2.12 -9.28
N LEU A 167 -4.16 1.37 -10.36
CA LEU A 167 -4.58 1.93 -11.64
C LEU A 167 -5.85 2.78 -11.51
N ALA A 168 -6.83 2.31 -10.73
CA ALA A 168 -8.05 3.05 -10.43
C ALA A 168 -7.82 4.39 -9.72
N LEU A 169 -6.72 4.54 -8.96
CA LEU A 169 -6.36 5.78 -8.26
C LEU A 169 -5.41 6.70 -9.04
N GLN A 170 -4.95 6.29 -10.23
CA GLN A 170 -4.07 7.13 -11.04
C GLN A 170 -4.75 8.45 -11.44
N GLY A 171 -3.99 9.55 -11.44
CA GLY A 171 -4.51 10.89 -11.75
C GLY A 171 -5.22 11.61 -10.60
N LYS A 172 -5.38 10.96 -9.43
CA LYS A 172 -5.87 11.61 -8.21
C LYS A 172 -4.70 12.17 -7.38
N PRO A 173 -4.60 13.49 -7.15
CA PRO A 173 -3.54 14.07 -6.34
C PRO A 173 -3.72 13.80 -4.83
N ALA A 174 -4.95 13.73 -4.33
CA ALA A 174 -5.26 13.68 -2.89
C ALA A 174 -5.44 12.27 -2.30
N GLN A 175 -4.62 11.29 -2.70
CA GLN A 175 -4.72 9.90 -2.22
C GLN A 175 -3.35 9.24 -2.04
N GLY A 176 -2.33 10.04 -1.74
CA GLY A 176 -1.01 9.55 -1.37
C GLY A 176 -1.07 8.53 -0.22
N SER A 177 -1.93 8.74 0.78
CA SER A 177 -2.06 7.82 1.92
C SER A 177 -2.63 6.47 1.48
N THR A 178 -3.75 6.48 0.75
CA THR A 178 -4.35 5.25 0.20
C THR A 178 -3.39 4.56 -0.78
N LYS A 179 -2.73 5.28 -1.68
CA LYS A 179 -1.73 4.71 -2.60
C LYS A 179 -0.55 4.09 -1.86
N GLY A 180 -0.03 4.80 -0.85
CA GLY A 180 1.05 4.32 0.00
C GLY A 180 0.69 3.01 0.69
N MET A 181 -0.52 2.91 1.23
CA MET A 181 -1.01 1.66 1.83
C MET A 181 -1.17 0.53 0.82
N LEU A 182 -1.64 0.80 -0.41
CA LEU A 182 -1.70 -0.23 -1.46
C LEU A 182 -0.30 -0.73 -1.85
N TYR A 183 0.67 0.17 -2.02
CA TYR A 183 2.06 -0.23 -2.29
C TYR A 183 2.66 -1.05 -1.13
N LEU A 184 2.40 -0.65 0.11
CA LEU A 184 2.87 -1.38 1.28
C LEU A 184 2.29 -2.81 1.33
N LYS A 185 1.00 -2.96 1.00
CA LYS A 185 0.35 -4.27 0.89
C LYS A 185 0.93 -5.13 -0.23
N ILE A 186 1.30 -4.52 -1.37
CA ILE A 186 2.03 -5.24 -2.42
C ILE A 186 3.41 -5.68 -1.92
N ALA A 187 4.13 -4.84 -1.16
CA ALA A 187 5.40 -5.24 -0.55
C ALA A 187 5.21 -6.46 0.38
N TRP A 188 4.15 -6.49 1.19
CA TRP A 188 3.83 -7.66 2.01
C TRP A 188 3.55 -8.91 1.19
N LEU A 189 2.84 -8.79 0.06
CA LEU A 189 2.62 -9.92 -0.84
C LEU A 189 3.95 -10.47 -1.39
N TYR A 190 4.90 -9.59 -1.75
CA TYR A 190 6.24 -10.02 -2.16
C TYR A 190 7.06 -10.61 -1.01
N ARG A 191 6.86 -10.15 0.23
CA ARG A 191 7.42 -10.78 1.44
C ARG A 191 6.95 -12.22 1.56
N TYR A 192 5.65 -12.49 1.41
CA TYR A 192 5.11 -13.86 1.42
C TYR A 192 5.60 -14.70 0.23
N LYS A 193 5.93 -14.07 -0.90
CA LYS A 193 6.56 -14.73 -2.05
C LYS A 193 8.08 -14.96 -1.87
N ASN A 194 8.67 -14.56 -0.74
CA ASN A 194 10.12 -14.58 -0.50
C ASN A 194 10.93 -13.84 -1.58
N ASN A 195 10.40 -12.70 -2.07
CA ASN A 195 11.06 -11.86 -3.07
C ASN A 195 11.50 -10.52 -2.47
N PRO A 196 12.69 -10.46 -1.82
CA PRO A 196 13.14 -9.26 -1.11
C PRO A 196 13.42 -8.07 -2.04
N ALA A 197 13.84 -8.32 -3.29
CA ALA A 197 14.10 -7.27 -4.26
C ALA A 197 12.80 -6.51 -4.60
N LYS A 198 11.74 -7.23 -4.96
CA LYS A 198 10.43 -6.62 -5.23
C LYS A 198 9.79 -6.04 -3.96
N GLU A 199 9.94 -6.70 -2.81
CA GLU A 199 9.49 -6.14 -1.53
C GLU A 199 10.12 -4.75 -1.33
N SER A 200 11.44 -4.62 -1.48
CA SER A 200 12.16 -3.36 -1.33
C SER A 200 11.67 -2.29 -2.31
N ASP A 201 11.49 -2.63 -3.60
CA ASP A 201 10.97 -1.70 -4.61
C ASP A 201 9.60 -1.12 -4.22
N TYR A 202 8.72 -1.96 -3.68
CA TYR A 202 7.38 -1.54 -3.25
C TYR A 202 7.39 -0.80 -1.91
N ILE A 203 8.33 -1.10 -1.00
CA ILE A 203 8.56 -0.29 0.19
C ILE A 203 8.98 1.13 -0.19
N GLU A 204 9.88 1.31 -1.16
CA GLU A 204 10.27 2.66 -1.63
C GLU A 204 9.08 3.44 -2.22
N LYS A 205 8.25 2.77 -3.04
CA LYS A 205 7.02 3.37 -3.61
C LYS A 205 6.01 3.75 -2.52
N ALA A 206 5.84 2.88 -1.52
CA ALA A 206 4.99 3.13 -0.36
C ALA A 206 5.49 4.34 0.44
N LEU A 207 6.78 4.36 0.76
CA LEU A 207 7.43 5.44 1.49
C LEU A 207 7.27 6.79 0.79
N SER A 208 7.59 6.85 -0.52
CA SER A 208 7.42 8.06 -1.33
C SER A 208 5.98 8.58 -1.28
N SER A 209 5.01 7.68 -1.41
CA SER A 209 3.58 8.01 -1.40
C SER A 209 3.10 8.48 -0.02
N LEU A 210 3.53 7.82 1.06
CA LEU A 210 3.16 8.17 2.43
C LEU A 210 3.80 9.48 2.88
N VAL A 211 5.08 9.74 2.55
CA VAL A 211 5.72 11.03 2.81
C VAL A 211 5.03 12.14 2.04
N SER A 212 4.69 11.91 0.77
CA SER A 212 3.89 12.85 -0.01
C SER A 212 2.51 13.08 0.62
N ALA A 213 1.88 12.03 1.16
CA ALA A 213 0.60 12.15 1.84
C ALA A 213 0.72 13.02 3.09
N TYR A 214 1.71 12.75 3.94
CA TYR A 214 1.94 13.50 5.17
C TYR A 214 2.12 15.01 4.91
N ASN A 215 2.82 15.36 3.82
CA ASN A 215 3.09 16.75 3.49
C ASN A 215 1.93 17.48 2.80
N ASN A 216 1.02 16.77 2.12
CA ASN A 216 0.04 17.39 1.22
C ASN A 216 -1.42 17.06 1.56
N GLU A 217 -1.70 16.05 2.38
CA GLU A 217 -3.04 15.67 2.79
C GLU A 217 -3.40 16.29 4.14
N ILE A 218 -4.70 16.58 4.31
CA ILE A 218 -5.26 16.99 5.58
C ILE A 218 -5.87 15.75 6.22
N PHE A 219 -5.31 15.30 7.34
CA PHE A 219 -5.86 14.19 8.12
C PHE A 219 -6.96 14.72 9.04
N GLN A 220 -8.18 14.17 8.90
CA GLN A 220 -9.30 14.51 9.77
C GLN A 220 -9.12 13.95 11.18
N GLU A 221 -8.44 12.81 11.29
CA GLU A 221 -8.20 12.10 12.55
C GLU A 221 -6.70 12.12 12.87
N ILE A 222 -6.35 12.61 14.06
CA ILE A 222 -4.97 12.64 14.56
C ILE A 222 -4.40 11.21 14.63
N GLN A 223 -5.23 10.22 14.95
CA GLN A 223 -4.84 8.80 14.94
C GLN A 223 -4.31 8.36 13.57
N LYS A 224 -4.94 8.81 12.47
CA LYS A 224 -4.51 8.47 11.12
C LYS A 224 -3.18 9.11 10.77
N GLU A 225 -2.99 10.38 11.15
CA GLU A 225 -1.72 11.09 10.97
C GLU A 225 -0.58 10.42 11.74
N LEU A 226 -0.79 10.06 13.02
CA LEU A 226 0.20 9.36 13.84
C LEU A 226 0.55 7.99 13.26
N ASN A 227 -0.45 7.23 12.79
CA ASN A 227 -0.21 5.94 12.14
C ASN A 227 0.63 6.08 10.86
N ILE A 228 0.34 7.07 10.01
CA ILE A 228 1.14 7.32 8.80
C ILE A 228 2.56 7.74 9.17
N THR A 229 2.71 8.62 10.16
CA THR A 229 4.02 9.06 10.67
C THR A 229 4.84 7.86 11.17
N TYR A 230 4.21 6.93 11.90
CA TYR A 230 4.86 5.71 12.39
C TYR A 230 5.25 4.77 11.25
N LEU A 231 4.35 4.53 10.29
CA LEU A 231 4.67 3.70 9.14
C LEU A 231 5.85 4.26 8.34
N ILE A 232 5.90 5.59 8.14
CA ILE A 232 7.04 6.23 7.47
C ILE A 232 8.35 5.91 8.22
N ALA A 233 8.37 6.04 9.55
CA ALA A 233 9.53 5.68 10.36
C ALA A 233 9.94 4.21 10.22
N VAL A 234 8.98 3.28 10.25
CA VAL A 234 9.24 1.85 10.06
C VAL A 234 9.82 1.56 8.68
N LEU A 235 9.27 2.16 7.62
CA LEU A 235 9.75 1.93 6.26
C LEU A 235 11.15 2.50 6.03
N TYR A 236 11.49 3.64 6.63
CA TYR A 236 12.88 4.14 6.66
C TYR A 236 13.80 3.15 7.39
N PHE A 237 13.37 2.61 8.53
CA PHE A 237 14.16 1.61 9.27
C PHE A 237 14.41 0.33 8.45
N ARG A 238 13.35 -0.22 7.82
CA ARG A 238 13.44 -1.42 6.97
C ARG A 238 14.34 -1.26 5.75
N THR A 239 14.56 -0.02 5.31
CA THR A 239 15.43 0.33 4.17
C THR A 239 16.83 0.77 4.61
N GLY A 240 17.19 0.58 5.88
CA GLY A 240 18.51 0.91 6.43
C GLY A 240 18.75 2.41 6.66
N ARG A 241 17.75 3.25 6.44
CA ARG A 241 17.81 4.71 6.59
C ARG A 241 17.46 5.12 8.02
N TYR A 242 18.35 4.76 8.95
CA TYR A 242 18.12 4.89 10.38
C TYR A 242 18.04 6.35 10.86
N TYR A 243 18.79 7.27 10.24
CA TYR A 243 18.73 8.69 10.59
C TYR A 243 17.36 9.30 10.27
N GLU A 244 16.82 9.00 9.08
CA GLU A 244 15.49 9.42 8.67
C GLU A 244 14.42 8.78 9.55
N SER A 245 14.54 7.48 9.84
CA SER A 245 13.65 6.79 10.78
C SER A 245 13.59 7.49 12.14
N ALA A 246 14.74 7.82 12.73
CA ALA A 246 14.81 8.60 13.98
C ALA A 246 14.05 9.93 13.85
N ARG A 247 14.29 10.71 12.80
CA ARG A 247 13.59 12.01 12.63
C ARG A 247 12.07 11.88 12.57
N TRP A 248 11.55 10.78 12.00
CA TRP A 248 10.12 10.53 11.96
C TRP A 248 9.56 10.05 13.31
N LEU A 249 10.32 9.24 14.05
CA LEU A 249 9.95 8.82 15.40
C LEU A 249 9.94 9.98 16.40
N GLU A 250 10.93 10.88 16.32
CA GLU A 250 11.00 12.08 17.15
C GLU A 250 9.73 12.93 17.01
N ARG A 251 9.19 13.06 15.79
CA ARG A 251 7.92 13.76 15.54
C ARG A 251 6.76 13.17 16.32
N ILE A 252 6.72 11.85 16.51
CA ILE A 252 5.68 11.17 17.29
C ILE A 252 5.92 11.38 18.79
N LEU A 253 7.15 11.15 19.24
CA LEU A 253 7.51 11.20 20.66
C LEU A 253 7.38 12.62 21.24
N LEU A 254 7.65 13.65 20.45
CA LEU A 254 7.47 15.05 20.83
C LEU A 254 6.04 15.57 20.59
N ASN A 255 5.17 14.80 19.94
CA ASN A 255 3.81 15.23 19.68
C ASN A 255 2.99 15.27 20.99
N ARG A 256 2.47 16.44 21.34
CA ARG A 256 1.58 16.62 22.51
C ARG A 256 0.33 15.75 22.47
N HIS A 257 -0.14 15.39 21.28
CA HIS A 257 -1.31 14.54 21.06
C HIS A 257 -0.99 13.04 21.01
N ARG A 258 0.26 12.62 21.27
CA ARG A 258 0.61 11.19 21.35
C ARG A 258 -0.31 10.32 22.24
N PRO A 259 -0.88 10.80 23.38
CA PRO A 259 -1.78 9.99 24.20
C PRO A 259 -3.09 9.60 23.50
N VAL A 260 -3.44 10.27 22.39
CA VAL A 260 -4.62 9.94 21.56
C VAL A 260 -4.45 8.59 20.86
N HIS A 261 -3.20 8.13 20.68
CA HIS A 261 -2.89 6.83 20.08
C HIS A 261 -1.78 6.11 20.87
N PRO A 262 -2.08 5.56 22.07
CA PRO A 262 -1.08 5.02 22.99
C PRO A 262 -0.31 3.82 22.42
N ILE A 263 -0.95 3.01 21.57
CA ILE A 263 -0.33 1.84 20.93
C ILE A 263 0.84 2.26 20.03
N VAL A 264 0.58 3.12 19.03
CA VAL A 264 1.64 3.74 18.19
C VAL A 264 2.70 4.44 19.01
N SER A 265 2.33 5.14 20.08
CA SER A 265 3.32 5.81 20.93
C SER A 265 4.29 4.83 21.59
N LYS A 266 3.78 3.70 22.08
CA LYS A 266 4.59 2.61 22.63
C LYS A 266 5.49 1.99 21.55
N GLN A 267 4.91 1.64 20.41
CA GLN A 267 5.63 1.05 19.28
C GLN A 267 6.72 1.99 18.72
N ALA A 268 6.48 3.30 18.72
CA ALA A 268 7.47 4.30 18.34
C ALA A 268 8.65 4.35 19.34
N GLY A 269 8.38 4.18 20.64
CA GLY A 269 9.43 4.06 21.66
C GLY A 269 10.28 2.81 21.48
N GLU A 270 9.65 1.66 21.25
CA GLU A 270 10.35 0.39 20.98
C GLU A 270 11.24 0.50 19.74
N LEU A 271 10.70 1.01 18.62
CA LEU A 271 11.49 1.20 17.40
C LEU A 271 12.61 2.25 17.57
N TRP A 272 12.42 3.26 18.42
CA TRP A 272 13.46 4.25 18.70
C TRP A 272 14.68 3.63 19.37
N ASP A 273 14.47 2.66 20.27
CA ASP A 273 15.56 1.94 20.92
C ASP A 273 16.36 1.11 19.90
N GLU A 274 15.68 0.42 19.00
CA GLU A 274 16.30 -0.33 17.90
C GLU A 274 17.09 0.60 16.96
N VAL A 275 16.50 1.72 16.55
CA VAL A 275 17.17 2.72 15.69
C VAL A 275 18.45 3.24 16.34
N ARG A 276 18.43 3.54 17.65
CA ARG A 276 19.62 4.01 18.37
C ARG A 276 20.72 2.95 18.42
N GLN A 277 20.36 1.69 18.58
CA GLN A 277 21.32 0.58 18.53
C GLN A 277 21.97 0.51 17.14
N MET A 278 21.17 0.46 16.07
CA MET A 278 21.67 0.37 14.69
C MET A 278 22.57 1.55 14.32
N LEU A 279 22.23 2.77 14.75
CA LEU A 279 23.06 3.95 14.53
C LEU A 279 24.42 3.87 15.25
N ARG A 280 24.49 3.30 16.45
CA ARG A 280 25.77 3.10 17.16
C ARG A 280 26.65 2.09 16.45
N GLU A 281 26.06 0.96 16.05
CA GLU A 281 26.76 -0.11 15.33
C GLU A 281 27.31 0.39 13.99
N ASN A 282 26.50 1.09 13.19
CA ASN A 282 26.94 1.68 11.92
C ASN A 282 28.10 2.69 12.11
N ASN A 283 28.01 3.56 13.12
CA ASN A 283 29.08 4.51 13.40
C ASN A 283 30.37 3.85 13.87
N GLN A 284 30.28 2.73 14.61
CA GLN A 284 31.44 1.95 15.03
C GLN A 284 32.09 1.24 13.84
N GLN A 285 31.29 0.67 12.93
CA GLN A 285 31.80 0.07 11.70
C GLN A 285 32.51 1.08 10.80
N LEU A 286 31.96 2.30 10.66
CA LEU A 286 32.61 3.38 9.91
C LEU A 286 33.97 3.76 10.52
N LYS A 287 34.05 3.88 11.85
CA LYS A 287 35.32 4.17 12.55
C LYS A 287 36.36 3.06 12.40
N ASN A 288 35.94 1.80 12.32
CA ASN A 288 36.85 0.67 12.15
C ASN A 288 37.36 0.50 10.70
N ARG A 289 36.72 1.17 9.73
CA ARG A 289 37.10 1.14 8.30
C ARG A 289 37.96 2.34 7.87
N CYS A 290 38.04 3.38 8.69
CA CYS A 290 38.91 4.53 8.51
C CYS A 290 40.24 4.31 9.24
#